data_AF-A0A2G5SST0-F1
#
_entry.id   AF-A0A2G5SST0-F1
#
_cell.length_a   1.000
_cell.length_b   1.000
_cell.length_c   1.000
_cell.angle_alpha   90.00
_cell.angle_beta   90.00
_cell.angle_gamma   90.00
#
_symmetry.space_group_name_H-M   'P 1'
#
loop_
_entity.id
_entity.type
_entity.pdbx_description
1 polymer ?
#
loop_
_entity_poly.entity_id
_entity_poly.type
_entity_poly.pdbx_seq_one_letter_code
_entity_poly.pdbx_strand_id
1 'polypeptide(L)'
;MSTSPTFGSLPTSVSDPILNAVNVYLLMNPQIMRQIEAINSSAGGTISSPVTVLSRNVTLQEYHNLLRNETQLYYPTRQNDKSLLKLILIEIGKKHKLWAANDYSKQQRVYELVGLAIYNQTGKLIRPYSIFQLYRRMRVNLKARIRRAILNKKTPMEIEKILSRWEFYENLKFYRKTLERWEKSLRNGGSVTIEDDEDLDEEDRAQEMDFSLENV
;
A
#
# COMPACT_ATOMS: atom_id res chain seq x y z
N MET A 1 -10.11 4.81 -68.86
CA MET A 1 -11.29 4.80 -67.98
C MET A 1 -10.74 4.88 -66.55
N SER A 2 -10.69 6.07 -65.92
CA SER A 2 -11.79 6.72 -65.17
C SER A 2 -12.23 5.81 -64.01
N THR A 3 -12.14 6.11 -62.71
CA THR A 3 -12.27 7.36 -61.93
C THR A 3 -11.58 7.24 -60.55
N SER A 4 -11.19 8.39 -59.97
CA SER A 4 -10.72 8.60 -58.58
C SER A 4 -11.88 8.66 -57.55
N PRO A 5 -11.73 9.19 -56.31
CA PRO A 5 -11.78 8.49 -55.01
C PRO A 5 -13.01 8.87 -54.13
N THR A 6 -13.19 8.27 -52.94
CA THR A 6 -14.18 8.75 -51.94
C THR A 6 -13.68 8.62 -50.48
N PHE A 7 -14.02 9.66 -49.72
CA PHE A 7 -13.63 10.08 -48.36
C PHE A 7 -14.41 9.43 -47.20
N GLY A 8 -13.87 9.55 -45.97
CA GLY A 8 -14.57 9.60 -44.65
C GLY A 8 -14.79 8.25 -43.97
N SER A 9 -14.45 7.98 -42.69
CA SER A 9 -14.64 8.79 -41.47
C SER A 9 -13.79 8.26 -40.28
N LEU A 10 -13.56 9.15 -39.30
CA LEU A 10 -12.84 8.99 -38.03
C LEU A 10 -13.56 8.12 -36.96
N PRO A 11 -12.90 7.79 -35.82
CA PRO A 11 -13.16 6.61 -34.99
C PRO A 11 -14.18 6.84 -33.86
N THR A 12 -15.00 5.82 -33.58
CA THR A 12 -15.85 5.76 -32.40
C THR A 12 -15.06 5.32 -31.16
N SER A 13 -14.83 6.30 -30.29
CA SER A 13 -14.79 6.26 -28.82
C SER A 13 -14.61 4.88 -28.14
N VAL A 14 -13.42 4.70 -27.56
CA VAL A 14 -13.08 3.68 -26.58
C VAL A 14 -13.76 4.04 -25.25
N SER A 15 -14.63 3.16 -24.76
CA SER A 15 -15.19 3.25 -23.42
C SER A 15 -14.19 2.71 -22.41
N ASP A 16 -13.55 3.60 -21.64
CA ASP A 16 -12.58 3.25 -20.61
C ASP A 16 -13.26 2.60 -19.38
N PRO A 17 -12.87 1.38 -18.96
CA PRO A 17 -13.44 0.69 -17.81
C PRO A 17 -13.11 1.33 -16.45
N ILE A 18 -12.20 2.30 -16.41
CA ILE A 18 -11.77 2.98 -15.17
C ILE A 18 -12.79 4.05 -14.73
N LEU A 19 -13.46 4.72 -15.68
CA LEU A 19 -14.53 5.68 -15.38
C LEU A 19 -15.77 5.02 -14.76
N ASN A 20 -16.01 3.76 -15.09
CA ASN A 20 -17.18 3.03 -14.59
C ASN A 20 -17.03 2.61 -13.11
N ALA A 21 -15.80 2.33 -12.65
CA ALA A 21 -15.55 1.94 -11.26
C ALA A 21 -15.73 3.09 -10.25
N VAL A 22 -15.42 4.32 -10.65
CA VAL A 22 -15.60 5.52 -9.82
C VAL A 22 -17.10 5.84 -9.65
N ASN A 23 -17.89 5.68 -10.71
CA ASN A 23 -19.35 5.87 -10.65
C ASN A 23 -20.05 4.84 -9.76
N VAL A 24 -19.61 3.57 -9.77
CA VAL A 24 -20.17 2.54 -8.89
C VAL A 24 -19.85 2.82 -7.41
N TYR A 25 -18.67 3.36 -7.10
CA TYR A 25 -18.31 3.70 -5.72
C TYR A 25 -19.10 4.89 -5.15
N LEU A 26 -19.46 5.85 -6.01
CA LEU A 26 -20.28 7.01 -5.64
C LEU A 26 -21.77 6.65 -5.43
N LEU A 27 -22.26 5.64 -6.15
CA LEU A 27 -23.65 5.16 -6.03
C LEU A 27 -23.91 4.32 -4.78
N MET A 28 -22.89 3.71 -4.16
CA MET A 28 -23.07 2.82 -3.01
C MET A 28 -23.05 3.52 -1.64
N ASN A 29 -22.91 4.85 -1.58
CA ASN A 29 -22.85 5.57 -0.31
C ASN A 29 -23.67 6.87 -0.33
N PRO A 30 -25.01 6.81 -0.16
CA PRO A 30 -25.90 7.97 -0.27
C PRO A 30 -25.65 9.06 0.79
N GLN A 31 -24.88 8.75 1.83
CA GLN A 31 -24.42 9.73 2.83
C GLN A 31 -23.35 10.68 2.27
N ILE A 32 -22.52 10.22 1.32
CA ILE A 32 -21.48 11.05 0.70
C ILE A 32 -22.10 12.07 -0.26
N MET A 33 -23.13 11.70 -1.03
CA MET A 33 -23.86 12.65 -1.90
C MET A 33 -24.59 13.72 -1.09
N ARG A 34 -25.24 13.36 0.04
CA ARG A 34 -25.90 14.34 0.91
C ARG A 34 -24.92 15.30 1.58
N GLN A 35 -23.72 14.86 1.91
CA GLN A 35 -22.68 15.74 2.44
C GLN A 35 -22.15 16.71 1.38
N ILE A 36 -22.01 16.29 0.13
CA ILE A 36 -21.56 17.14 -0.98
C ILE A 36 -22.63 18.20 -1.34
N GLU A 37 -23.91 17.83 -1.36
CA GLU A 37 -25.00 18.77 -1.63
C GLU A 37 -25.20 19.79 -0.50
N ALA A 38 -25.05 19.36 0.77
CA ALA A 38 -25.10 20.25 1.92
C ALA A 38 -23.95 21.28 1.94
N ILE A 39 -22.76 20.91 1.45
CA ILE A 39 -21.61 21.81 1.35
C ILE A 39 -21.81 22.87 0.25
N ASN A 40 -22.47 22.51 -0.85
CA ASN A 40 -22.66 23.43 -1.99
C ASN A 40 -23.83 24.41 -1.82
N SER A 41 -24.75 24.16 -0.89
CA SER A 41 -25.93 25.01 -0.67
C SER A 41 -25.77 26.09 0.41
N SER A 42 -24.69 26.14 1.20
CA SER A 42 -24.66 26.97 2.42
C SER A 42 -23.54 28.02 2.58
N ALA A 43 -22.64 28.26 1.62
CA ALA A 43 -21.58 29.23 1.87
C ALA A 43 -21.07 29.96 0.62
N GLY A 44 -21.59 31.17 0.41
CA GLY A 44 -20.87 32.25 -0.28
C GLY A 44 -19.75 32.78 0.62
N GLY A 45 -18.64 32.05 0.71
CA GLY A 45 -17.49 32.41 1.52
C GLY A 45 -16.22 31.73 1.00
N THR A 46 -15.19 32.55 0.80
CA THR A 46 -13.85 32.27 0.25
C THR A 46 -13.32 30.86 0.57
N ILE A 47 -13.27 29.99 -0.43
CA ILE A 47 -12.78 28.61 -0.31
C ILE A 47 -11.25 28.61 -0.37
N SER A 48 -10.63 28.37 0.79
CA SER A 48 -9.31 27.76 0.90
C SER A 48 -9.34 26.38 0.23
N SER A 49 -8.36 26.14 -0.64
CA SER A 49 -8.35 25.15 -1.71
C SER A 49 -8.87 23.74 -1.37
N PRO A 50 -9.59 23.10 -2.31
CA PRO A 50 -9.79 21.65 -2.27
C PRO A 50 -8.43 20.96 -2.39
N VAL A 51 -8.23 19.85 -1.67
CA VAL A 51 -7.07 18.97 -1.84
C VAL A 51 -7.06 18.47 -3.28
N THR A 52 -6.35 19.18 -4.15
CA THR A 52 -6.11 18.76 -5.52
C THR A 52 -5.22 17.53 -5.45
N VAL A 53 -5.81 16.35 -5.64
CA VAL A 53 -5.03 15.16 -5.97
C VAL A 53 -4.42 15.43 -7.35
N LEU A 54 -3.25 16.07 -7.35
CA LEU A 54 -2.43 16.25 -8.54
C LEU A 54 -1.94 14.87 -8.95
N SER A 55 -2.78 14.14 -9.67
CA SER A 55 -2.42 12.89 -10.33
C SER A 55 -1.38 13.21 -11.38
N ARG A 56 -0.10 13.08 -11.01
CA ARG A 56 1.01 13.26 -11.95
C ARG A 56 1.08 11.99 -12.80
N ASN A 57 1.35 12.15 -14.10
CA ASN A 57 1.58 11.03 -15.00
C ASN A 57 3.08 10.95 -15.29
N VAL A 58 3.88 10.62 -14.27
CA VAL A 58 5.32 10.45 -14.43
C VAL A 58 5.60 9.01 -14.90
N THR A 59 6.51 8.89 -15.85
CA THR A 59 7.02 7.60 -16.33
C THR A 59 8.08 7.07 -15.38
N LEU A 60 8.38 5.77 -15.46
CA LEU A 60 9.38 5.19 -14.58
C LEU A 60 10.80 5.73 -14.81
N GLN A 61 11.13 6.08 -16.05
CA GLN A 61 12.41 6.70 -16.38
C GLN A 61 12.54 8.09 -15.77
N GLU A 62 11.49 8.90 -15.87
CA GLU A 62 11.45 10.23 -15.23
C GLU A 62 11.54 10.12 -13.71
N TYR A 63 10.83 9.15 -13.10
CA TYR A 63 10.94 8.89 -11.66
C TYR A 63 12.37 8.53 -11.25
N HIS A 64 13.09 7.74 -12.04
CA HIS A 64 14.52 7.47 -11.78
C HIS A 64 15.38 8.73 -11.92
N ASN A 65 15.09 9.60 -12.88
CA ASN A 65 15.80 10.88 -13.02
C ASN A 65 15.55 11.78 -11.81
N LEU A 66 14.32 11.82 -11.28
CA LEU A 66 13.98 12.56 -10.06
C LEU A 66 14.74 12.01 -8.85
N LEU A 67 14.82 10.68 -8.71
CA LEU A 67 15.57 10.05 -7.62
C LEU A 67 17.07 10.38 -7.66
N ARG A 68 17.67 10.49 -8.85
CA ARG A 68 19.09 10.86 -9.00
C ARG A 68 19.40 12.30 -8.58
N ASN A 69 18.43 13.20 -8.74
CA ASN A 69 18.61 14.60 -8.43
C ASN A 69 18.48 14.90 -6.92
N GLU A 70 17.96 13.97 -6.11
CA GLU A 70 17.90 13.93 -4.63
C GLU A 70 17.32 15.17 -3.89
N THR A 71 16.90 16.21 -4.59
CA THR A 71 16.55 17.51 -3.98
C THR A 71 15.26 17.50 -3.14
N GLN A 72 14.41 16.46 -3.25
CA GLN A 72 13.09 16.40 -2.59
C GLN A 72 12.73 14.99 -2.08
N LEU A 73 13.70 14.24 -1.57
CA LEU A 73 13.44 12.90 -1.03
C LEU A 73 12.60 12.96 0.25
N TYR A 74 11.53 12.18 0.26
CA TYR A 74 10.63 12.03 1.38
C TYR A 74 10.90 10.69 2.09
N TYR A 75 11.09 10.76 3.40
CA TYR A 75 11.36 9.60 4.26
C TYR A 75 10.14 9.30 5.14
N PRO A 76 9.32 8.29 4.80
CA PRO A 76 8.15 7.96 5.60
C PRO A 76 8.57 7.39 6.96
N THR A 77 8.14 8.06 8.03
CA THR A 77 8.21 7.52 9.39
C THR A 77 6.80 7.15 9.88
N ARG A 78 6.72 6.19 10.80
CA ARG A 78 5.43 5.75 11.37
C ARG A 78 4.69 6.85 12.11
N GLN A 79 5.42 7.76 12.72
CA GLN A 79 4.89 8.86 13.52
C GLN A 79 4.37 9.99 12.63
N ASN A 80 5.01 10.26 11.49
CA ASN A 80 4.72 11.44 10.70
C ASN A 80 3.60 11.23 9.66
N ASP A 81 3.38 10.01 9.16
CA ASP A 81 2.55 9.85 7.95
C ASP A 81 1.86 8.48 7.83
N LYS A 82 0.98 8.17 8.79
CA LYS A 82 0.20 6.92 8.82
C LYS A 82 -0.59 6.67 7.53
N SER A 83 -1.18 7.70 6.94
CA SER A 83 -1.95 7.59 5.69
C SER A 83 -1.07 7.16 4.51
N LEU A 84 0.15 7.69 4.44
CA LEU A 84 1.12 7.30 3.42
C LEU A 84 1.61 5.86 3.62
N LEU A 85 1.84 5.43 4.87
CA LEU A 85 2.17 4.04 5.17
C LEU A 85 1.06 3.08 4.70
N LYS A 86 -0.20 3.40 5.01
CA LYS A 86 -1.34 2.60 4.54
C LYS A 86 -1.38 2.55 3.01
N LEU A 87 -1.13 3.69 2.36
CA LEU A 87 -1.09 3.75 0.91
C LEU A 87 0.02 2.86 0.32
N ILE A 88 1.22 2.93 0.89
CA ILE A 88 2.35 2.06 0.51
C ILE A 88 1.94 0.59 0.60
N LEU A 89 1.34 0.18 1.71
CA LEU A 89 0.92 -1.21 1.92
C LEU A 89 -0.17 -1.65 0.93
N ILE A 90 -1.12 -0.75 0.62
CA ILE A 90 -2.15 -0.99 -0.39
C ILE A 90 -1.52 -1.21 -1.77
N GLU A 91 -0.59 -0.34 -2.18
CA GLU A 91 0.08 -0.45 -3.48
C GLU A 91 0.96 -1.70 -3.60
N ILE A 92 1.62 -2.11 -2.51
CA ILE A 92 2.34 -3.38 -2.44
C ILE A 92 1.37 -4.55 -2.59
N GLY A 93 0.24 -4.53 -1.87
CA GLY A 93 -0.78 -5.57 -1.89
C GLY A 93 -1.37 -5.81 -3.29
N LYS A 94 -1.55 -4.76 -4.09
CA LYS A 94 -1.99 -4.86 -5.50
C LYS A 94 -1.04 -5.69 -6.37
N LYS A 95 0.25 -5.75 -6.01
CA LYS A 95 1.31 -6.41 -6.79
C LYS A 95 1.76 -7.73 -6.16
N HIS A 96 0.99 -8.31 -5.23
CA HIS A 96 1.34 -9.52 -4.47
C HIS A 96 1.88 -10.69 -5.31
N LYS A 97 1.34 -10.92 -6.51
CA LYS A 97 1.80 -12.00 -7.40
C LYS A 97 3.27 -11.87 -7.83
N LEU A 98 3.80 -10.65 -7.90
CA LEU A 98 5.18 -10.37 -8.28
C LEU A 98 6.16 -10.55 -7.10
N TRP A 99 5.66 -10.49 -5.86
CA TRP A 99 6.43 -10.70 -4.62
C TRP A 99 6.62 -12.15 -4.25
N ALA A 100 5.68 -13.02 -4.63
CA ALA A 100 5.73 -14.45 -4.30
C ALA A 100 6.85 -15.19 -5.05
N ALA A 101 7.42 -14.59 -6.10
CA ALA A 101 8.64 -15.08 -6.71
C ALA A 101 9.82 -14.71 -5.79
N ASN A 102 10.59 -15.71 -5.36
CA ASN A 102 11.82 -15.53 -4.55
C ASN A 102 12.98 -14.96 -5.39
N ASP A 103 12.69 -13.92 -6.17
CA ASP A 103 13.58 -13.30 -7.14
C ASP A 103 13.78 -11.83 -6.73
N TYR A 104 14.97 -11.55 -6.21
CA TYR A 104 15.37 -10.24 -5.72
C TYR A 104 15.20 -9.14 -6.78
N SER A 105 15.54 -9.42 -8.04
CA SER A 105 15.43 -8.43 -9.12
C SER A 105 13.97 -8.08 -9.40
N LYS A 106 13.07 -9.07 -9.34
CA LYS A 106 11.63 -8.83 -9.46
C LYS A 106 11.10 -8.02 -8.28
N GLN A 107 11.52 -8.34 -7.06
CA GLN A 107 11.13 -7.60 -5.85
C GLN A 107 11.56 -6.13 -5.91
N GLN A 108 12.81 -5.86 -6.30
CA GLN A 108 13.32 -4.50 -6.48
C GLN A 108 12.47 -3.72 -7.48
N ARG A 109 12.13 -4.34 -8.62
CA ARG A 109 11.27 -3.73 -9.62
C ARG A 109 9.88 -3.40 -9.09
N VAL A 110 9.34 -4.21 -8.18
CA VAL A 110 8.05 -3.90 -7.57
C VAL A 110 8.14 -2.68 -6.65
N TYR A 111 9.22 -2.55 -5.86
CA TYR A 111 9.41 -1.35 -5.02
C TYR A 111 9.53 -0.07 -5.86
N GLU A 112 10.19 -0.13 -7.02
CA GLU A 112 10.25 0.99 -7.98
C GLU A 112 8.84 1.38 -8.47
N LEU A 113 8.04 0.40 -8.90
CA LEU A 113 6.69 0.64 -9.39
C LEU A 113 5.75 1.18 -8.30
N VAL A 114 5.93 0.73 -7.05
CA VAL A 114 5.20 1.25 -5.90
C VAL A 114 5.59 2.70 -5.62
N GLY A 115 6.90 3.00 -5.61
CA GLY A 115 7.40 4.36 -5.43
C GLY A 115 6.89 5.33 -6.49
N LEU A 116 6.86 4.89 -7.75
CA LEU A 116 6.26 5.67 -8.83
C LEU A 116 4.76 5.92 -8.61
N ALA A 117 3.99 4.89 -8.24
CA ALA A 117 2.56 5.02 -8.00
C ALA A 117 2.27 6.03 -6.85
N ILE A 118 3.05 5.96 -5.78
CA ILE A 118 2.95 6.89 -4.65
C ILE A 118 3.29 8.31 -5.07
N TYR A 119 4.36 8.49 -5.84
CA TYR A 119 4.75 9.81 -6.34
C TYR A 119 3.65 10.42 -7.23
N ASN A 120 3.06 9.61 -8.11
CA ASN A 120 1.98 10.04 -8.98
C ASN A 120 0.74 10.47 -8.18
N GLN A 121 0.43 9.80 -7.08
CA GLN A 121 -0.73 10.11 -6.25
C GLN A 121 -0.50 11.24 -5.24
N THR A 122 0.70 11.36 -4.67
CA THR A 122 0.96 12.22 -3.50
C THR A 122 1.98 13.33 -3.78
N GLY A 123 2.76 13.22 -4.85
CA GLY A 123 3.93 14.07 -5.12
C GLY A 123 5.12 13.81 -4.21
N LYS A 124 5.03 12.85 -3.26
CA LYS A 124 6.13 12.52 -2.35
C LYS A 124 7.08 11.54 -3.03
N LEU A 125 8.34 11.95 -3.21
CA LEU A 125 9.37 11.15 -3.86
C LEU A 125 10.06 10.25 -2.82
N ILE A 126 9.77 8.95 -2.84
CA ILE A 126 10.29 7.99 -1.86
C ILE A 126 11.27 7.06 -2.56
N ARG A 127 12.42 6.74 -1.95
CA ARG A 127 13.34 5.74 -2.53
C ARG A 127 12.74 4.33 -2.45
N PRO A 128 12.93 3.47 -3.47
CA PRO A 128 12.51 2.06 -3.42
C PRO A 128 13.02 1.32 -2.18
N TYR A 129 14.27 1.58 -1.78
CA TYR A 129 14.86 1.00 -0.58
C TYR A 129 14.11 1.37 0.72
N SER A 130 13.63 2.60 0.84
CA SER A 130 12.82 3.02 1.99
C SER A 130 11.48 2.29 2.05
N ILE A 131 10.88 2.01 0.88
CA ILE A 131 9.65 1.22 0.77
C ILE A 131 9.90 -0.24 1.19
N PHE A 132 11.03 -0.82 0.75
CA PHE A 132 11.48 -2.15 1.18
C PHE A 132 11.60 -2.23 2.71
N GLN A 133 12.37 -1.33 3.32
CA GLN A 133 12.62 -1.34 4.76
C GLN A 133 11.33 -1.19 5.57
N LEU A 134 10.45 -0.30 5.12
CA LEU A 134 9.13 -0.11 5.72
C LEU A 134 8.30 -1.39 5.65
N TYR A 135 8.19 -2.01 4.48
CA TYR A 135 7.42 -3.24 4.32
C TYR A 135 8.01 -4.39 5.12
N ARG A 136 9.33 -4.54 5.13
CA ARG A 136 10.06 -5.49 5.99
C ARG A 136 9.68 -5.33 7.46
N ARG A 137 9.80 -4.12 8.01
CA ARG A 137 9.40 -3.82 9.40
C ARG A 137 7.95 -4.17 9.68
N MET A 138 7.04 -3.90 8.73
CA MET A 138 5.62 -4.24 8.88
C MET A 138 5.37 -5.75 8.91
N ARG A 139 6.10 -6.54 8.11
CA ARG A 139 6.04 -8.01 8.14
C ARG A 139 6.58 -8.59 9.45
N VAL A 140 7.72 -8.08 9.92
CA VAL A 140 8.34 -8.48 11.19
C VAL A 140 7.38 -8.21 12.34
N ASN A 141 6.81 -7.00 12.42
CA ASN A 141 5.82 -6.65 13.44
C ASN A 141 4.59 -7.55 13.42
N LEU A 142 4.08 -7.92 12.23
CA LEU A 142 2.96 -8.85 12.11
C LEU A 142 3.33 -10.23 12.65
N LYS A 143 4.47 -10.80 12.22
CA LYS A 143 4.99 -12.08 12.70
C LYS A 143 5.17 -12.07 14.22
N ALA A 144 5.74 -11.02 14.78
CA ALA A 144 5.95 -10.87 16.22
C ALA A 144 4.64 -10.85 17.03
N ARG A 145 3.62 -10.11 16.53
CA ARG A 145 2.28 -10.08 17.15
C ARG A 145 1.61 -11.46 17.12
N ILE A 146 1.67 -12.15 15.98
CA ILE A 146 1.13 -13.51 15.85
C ILE A 146 1.86 -14.47 16.78
N ARG A 147 3.21 -14.45 16.78
CA ARG A 147 4.04 -15.30 17.65
C ARG A 147 3.67 -15.11 19.11
N ARG A 148 3.61 -13.87 19.59
CA ARG A 148 3.18 -13.55 20.96
C ARG A 148 1.79 -14.10 21.27
N ALA A 149 0.83 -13.95 20.37
CA ALA A 149 -0.51 -14.46 20.59
C ALA A 149 -0.58 -16.00 20.61
N ILE A 150 0.20 -16.68 19.76
CA ILE A 150 0.32 -18.15 19.76
C ILE A 150 0.96 -18.64 21.07
N LEU A 151 2.05 -18.00 21.53
CA LEU A 151 2.70 -18.34 22.80
C LEU A 151 1.76 -18.12 23.99
N ASN A 152 0.89 -17.12 23.92
CA ASN A 152 -0.19 -16.87 24.89
C ASN A 152 -1.43 -17.77 24.66
N LYS A 153 -1.27 -18.89 23.94
CA LYS A 153 -2.29 -19.92 23.69
C LYS A 153 -3.60 -19.40 23.06
N LYS A 154 -3.53 -18.31 22.28
CA LYS A 154 -4.70 -17.77 21.58
C LYS A 154 -5.13 -18.64 20.42
N THR A 155 -6.44 -18.80 20.27
CA THR A 155 -7.09 -19.45 19.13
C THR A 155 -6.94 -18.59 17.87
N PRO A 156 -7.01 -19.17 16.66
CA PRO A 156 -6.92 -18.40 15.42
C PRO A 156 -7.90 -17.21 15.35
N MET A 157 -9.14 -17.40 15.85
CA MET A 157 -10.16 -16.36 15.89
C MET A 157 -9.79 -15.21 16.84
N GLU A 158 -9.22 -15.52 18.01
CA GLU A 158 -8.73 -14.50 18.93
C GLU A 158 -7.54 -13.72 18.36
N ILE A 159 -6.63 -14.41 17.67
CA ILE A 159 -5.50 -13.76 16.99
C ILE A 159 -6.03 -12.78 15.94
N GLU A 160 -6.99 -13.19 15.13
CA GLU A 160 -7.60 -12.32 14.12
C GLU A 160 -8.21 -11.06 14.76
N LYS A 161 -8.92 -11.23 15.88
CA LYS A 161 -9.51 -10.12 16.65
C LYS A 161 -8.47 -9.19 17.28
N ILE A 162 -7.33 -9.72 17.73
CA ILE A 162 -6.21 -8.91 18.24
C ILE A 162 -5.58 -8.11 17.09
N LEU A 163 -5.35 -8.77 15.96
CA LEU A 163 -4.74 -8.15 14.78
C LEU A 163 -5.66 -7.11 14.14
N SER A 164 -6.98 -7.31 14.13
CA SER A 164 -7.93 -6.34 13.57
C SER A 164 -7.95 -5.00 14.30
N ARG A 165 -7.44 -4.94 15.55
CA ARG A 165 -7.25 -3.68 16.29
C ARG A 165 -6.02 -2.91 15.82
N TRP A 166 -5.09 -3.57 15.14
CA TRP A 166 -3.89 -2.92 14.63
C TRP A 166 -4.19 -2.15 13.35
N GLU A 167 -3.90 -0.85 13.37
CA GLU A 167 -4.32 0.12 12.35
C GLU A 167 -3.88 -0.18 10.91
N PHE A 168 -2.87 -1.03 10.72
CA PHE A 168 -2.32 -1.41 9.41
C PHE A 168 -2.69 -2.84 8.99
N TYR A 169 -3.36 -3.60 9.86
CA TYR A 169 -3.58 -5.02 9.64
C TYR A 169 -4.44 -5.30 8.41
N GLU A 170 -5.49 -4.52 8.19
CA GLU A 170 -6.35 -4.62 7.01
C GLU A 170 -5.53 -4.50 5.72
N ASN A 171 -4.51 -3.64 5.70
CA ASN A 171 -3.63 -3.46 4.55
C ASN A 171 -2.58 -4.58 4.40
N LEU A 172 -2.41 -5.44 5.41
CA LEU A 172 -1.47 -6.57 5.43
C LEU A 172 -2.15 -7.94 5.33
N LYS A 173 -3.48 -8.00 5.21
CA LYS A 173 -4.22 -9.27 5.05
C LYS A 173 -3.73 -10.12 3.87
N PHE A 174 -3.18 -9.51 2.84
CA PHE A 174 -2.59 -10.25 1.72
C PHE A 174 -1.38 -11.08 2.18
N TYR A 175 -0.53 -10.54 3.06
CA TYR A 175 0.64 -11.22 3.61
C TYR A 175 0.24 -12.23 4.70
N ARG A 176 -0.81 -11.94 5.48
CA ARG A 176 -1.36 -12.87 6.48
C ARG A 176 -1.62 -14.27 5.90
N LYS A 177 -2.08 -14.36 4.65
CA LYS A 177 -2.36 -15.62 3.94
C LYS A 177 -1.12 -16.47 3.72
N THR A 178 0.07 -15.88 3.59
CA THR A 178 1.31 -16.62 3.37
C THR A 178 1.86 -17.23 4.66
N LEU A 179 1.39 -16.77 5.83
CA LEU A 179 1.86 -17.20 7.14
C LEU A 179 1.18 -18.46 7.69
N GLU A 180 0.19 -19.03 7.01
CA GLU A 180 -0.58 -20.17 7.52
C GLU A 180 0.30 -21.39 7.87
N ARG A 181 1.22 -21.75 6.97
CA ARG A 181 2.17 -22.87 7.21
C ARG A 181 3.11 -22.57 8.38
N TRP A 182 3.59 -21.33 8.46
CA TRP A 182 4.48 -20.86 9.52
C TRP A 182 3.79 -20.95 10.90
N GLU A 183 2.53 -20.52 11.00
CA GLU A 183 1.75 -20.61 12.24
C GLU A 183 1.47 -22.05 12.68
N LYS A 184 1.13 -22.92 11.72
CA LYS A 184 0.90 -24.34 12.02
C LYS A 184 2.16 -24.98 12.59
N SER A 185 3.32 -24.67 12.03
CA SER A 185 4.61 -25.14 12.55
C SER A 185 4.87 -24.62 13.97
N LEU A 186 4.64 -23.32 14.20
CA LEU A 186 4.85 -22.69 15.51
C LEU A 186 3.93 -23.27 16.59
N ARG A 187 2.67 -23.57 16.26
CA ARG A 187 1.71 -24.20 17.20
C ARG A 187 2.08 -25.63 17.57
N ASN A 188 2.74 -26.35 16.67
CA ASN A 188 3.14 -27.75 16.87
C ASN A 188 4.47 -27.88 17.64
N GLY A 189 5.01 -26.77 18.18
CA GLY A 189 6.30 -26.79 18.88
C GLY A 189 7.49 -26.94 17.95
N GLY A 190 7.32 -26.73 16.64
CA GLY A 190 8.43 -26.71 15.70
C GLY A 190 9.40 -25.59 16.03
N SER A 191 10.69 -25.90 16.06
CA SER A 191 11.73 -24.87 15.93
C SER A 191 11.62 -24.33 14.51
N VAL A 192 10.94 -23.20 14.35
CA VAL A 192 10.83 -22.58 13.05
C VAL A 192 12.12 -21.83 12.77
N THR A 193 13.12 -22.53 12.24
CA THR A 193 14.15 -21.91 11.39
C THR A 193 13.43 -21.50 10.12
N ILE A 194 12.97 -20.25 10.09
CA ILE A 194 12.39 -19.70 8.87
C ILE A 194 13.58 -19.59 7.91
N GLU A 195 13.56 -20.32 6.79
CA GLU A 195 14.52 -20.13 5.69
C GLU A 195 14.43 -18.72 5.05
N ASP A 196 13.56 -17.84 5.59
CA ASP A 196 13.68 -16.39 5.50
C ASP A 196 14.47 -15.89 6.74
N ASP A 197 15.75 -16.23 6.84
CA ASP A 197 16.73 -15.42 7.56
C ASP A 197 16.85 -14.10 6.79
N GLU A 198 15.83 -13.24 6.91
CA GLU A 198 16.06 -11.82 6.73
C GLU A 198 16.85 -11.38 7.96
N ASP A 199 18.17 -11.59 7.94
CA ASP A 199 19.16 -11.14 8.93
C ASP A 199 18.70 -9.84 9.57
N LEU A 200 18.03 -9.94 10.72
CA LEU A 200 17.64 -8.77 11.49
C LEU A 200 18.95 -8.23 12.04
N ASP A 201 19.47 -7.19 11.38
CA ASP A 201 20.54 -6.37 11.93
C ASP A 201 20.17 -6.07 13.40
N GLU A 202 21.09 -6.29 14.33
CA GLU A 202 20.86 -6.20 15.78
C GLU A 202 20.15 -4.87 16.19
N GLU A 203 20.31 -3.84 15.36
CA GLU A 203 19.68 -2.52 15.44
C GLU A 203 18.13 -2.54 15.32
N ASP A 204 17.56 -3.42 14.49
CA ASP A 204 16.10 -3.57 14.33
C ASP A 204 15.47 -4.41 15.46
N ARG A 205 16.23 -5.28 16.15
CA ARG A 205 15.76 -6.00 17.36
C ARG A 205 15.57 -5.04 18.53
N ALA A 206 16.44 -4.04 18.67
CA ALA A 206 16.38 -3.06 19.75
C ALA A 206 15.14 -2.14 19.64
N GLN A 207 14.64 -1.88 18.43
CA GLN A 207 13.39 -1.12 18.23
C GLN A 207 12.11 -1.96 18.45
N GLU A 208 12.23 -3.28 18.62
CA GLU A 208 11.09 -4.16 18.92
C GLU A 208 10.62 -4.05 20.40
N MET A 209 11.35 -3.30 21.25
CA MET A 209 11.08 -3.17 22.68
C MET A 209 10.09 -2.06 23.07
N ASP A 210 9.55 -1.27 22.13
CA ASP A 210 8.69 -0.10 22.45
C ASP A 210 7.22 -0.18 21.96
N PHE A 211 6.58 -1.36 21.94
CA PHE A 211 5.16 -1.47 21.55
C PHE A 211 4.29 -2.33 22.47
N SER A 212 4.54 -2.25 23.79
CA SER A 212 3.71 -2.90 24.82
C SER A 212 3.05 -1.92 25.80
N LEU A 213 2.91 -0.63 25.46
CA LEU A 213 2.10 0.31 26.24
C LEU A 213 0.93 0.87 25.44
N GLU A 214 0.07 -0.03 24.96
CA GLU A 214 -1.35 0.29 24.82
C GLU A 214 -2.11 -0.73 25.66
N ASN A 215 -2.35 -0.34 26.92
CA ASN A 215 -3.32 -0.95 27.82
C ASN A 215 -4.66 -1.10 27.08
N VAL A 216 -5.14 -2.33 26.86
CA VAL A 216 -6.52 -2.83 27.11
C VAL A 216 -6.51 -4.35 27.07
#